data_AF-A0A4Q3T7I7-F1
#
_entry.id   AF-A0A4Q3T7I7-F1
#
_cell.length_a   1.000
_cell.length_b   1.000
_cell.length_c   1.000
_cell.angle_alpha   90.00
_cell.angle_beta   90.00
_cell.angle_gamma   90.00
#
_symmetry.space_group_name_H-M   'P 1'
#
loop_
_entity.id
_entity.type
_entity.pdbx_description
1 polymer ?
#
loop_
_entity_poly.entity_id
_entity_poly.type
_entity_poly.pdbx_seq_one_letter_code
_entity_poly.pdbx_strand_id
1 'polypeptide(L)'
;IQERVVRPLGSPQEDTVDVRVVSATHKDLGAAVASGHFRQDLYYRLNVIEIHVPALRERREDLALLCHDLLGRICRESGLPVPDISGPVLARLQAHPFNGNVRELENMLHRAVALGENTELHLETPPAQEVVVIPDNLQDFLDGQERNILTKVLQETGFNRTAAAAKLGISLRQMRYRIARLNIVTPNGDDASDES
;
A
#
# COMPACT_ATOMS: atom_id res chain seq x y z
N ILE A 1 30.59 21.02 13.30
CA ILE A 1 29.79 20.57 14.47
C ILE A 1 30.66 20.48 15.72
N GLN A 2 31.86 19.90 15.67
CA GLN A 2 32.72 19.77 16.86
C GLN A 2 33.32 21.10 17.34
N GLU A 3 33.59 22.05 16.43
CA GLU A 3 34.19 23.35 16.78
C GLU A 3 33.20 24.33 17.42
N ARG A 4 31.87 24.08 17.36
CA ARG A 4 30.84 24.99 17.89
C ARG A 4 30.98 26.43 17.37
N VAL A 5 31.47 26.58 16.16
CA VAL A 5 31.62 27.86 15.49
C VAL A 5 30.74 27.89 14.24
N VAL A 6 30.10 29.01 13.98
CA VAL A 6 29.43 29.31 12.71
C VAL A 6 30.08 30.53 12.07
N ARG A 7 30.15 30.51 10.74
CA ARG A 7 30.63 31.64 9.96
C ARG A 7 29.55 32.05 8.97
N PRO A 8 28.99 33.27 9.09
CA PRO A 8 28.05 33.80 8.10
C PRO A 8 28.69 33.83 6.72
N LEU A 9 27.90 33.53 5.67
CA LEU A 9 28.39 33.61 4.30
C LEU A 9 28.78 35.06 3.97
N GLY A 10 30.06 35.27 3.64
CA GLY A 10 30.62 36.60 3.32
C GLY A 10 31.29 37.32 4.49
N SER A 11 31.24 36.78 5.71
CA SER A 11 32.00 37.31 6.85
C SER A 11 33.28 36.50 7.08
N PRO A 12 34.43 37.14 7.36
CA PRO A 12 35.63 36.44 7.81
C PRO A 12 35.56 36.08 9.30
N GLN A 13 34.58 36.60 10.04
CA GLN A 13 34.45 36.43 11.48
C GLN A 13 33.70 35.14 11.83
N GLU A 14 34.28 34.41 12.78
CA GLU A 14 33.77 33.17 13.34
C GLU A 14 33.10 33.45 14.68
N ASP A 15 31.83 33.03 14.82
CA ASP A 15 31.04 33.22 16.04
C ASP A 15 30.86 31.89 16.77
N THR A 16 31.17 31.85 18.06
CA THR A 16 30.95 30.67 18.91
C THR A 16 29.47 30.54 19.26
N VAL A 17 28.93 29.33 19.12
CA VAL A 17 27.53 29.02 19.36
C VAL A 17 27.37 27.75 20.20
N ASP A 18 26.53 27.82 21.22
CA ASP A 18 26.13 26.63 21.99
C ASP A 18 24.80 26.11 21.46
N VAL A 19 24.84 25.01 20.71
CA VAL A 19 23.68 24.44 20.02
C VAL A 19 23.52 22.96 20.33
N ARG A 20 22.26 22.54 20.50
CA ARG A 20 21.89 21.12 20.53
C ARG A 20 21.42 20.71 19.14
N VAL A 21 22.16 19.83 18.50
CA VAL A 21 21.81 19.32 17.17
C VAL A 21 20.84 18.14 17.32
N VAL A 22 19.71 18.22 16.62
CA VAL A 22 18.76 17.12 16.44
C VAL A 22 18.57 16.92 14.94
N SER A 23 18.78 15.70 14.46
CA SER A 23 18.66 15.34 13.05
C SER A 23 17.74 14.14 12.87
N ALA A 24 16.94 14.14 11.79
CA ALA A 24 16.05 13.03 11.44
C ALA A 24 16.18 12.69 9.96
N THR A 25 16.09 11.41 9.63
CA THR A 25 16.21 10.89 8.26
C THR A 25 15.35 9.65 8.09
N HIS A 26 14.83 9.42 6.88
CA HIS A 26 14.13 8.19 6.48
C HIS A 26 15.07 7.19 5.78
N LYS A 27 16.33 7.58 5.55
CA LYS A 27 17.36 6.74 4.92
C LYS A 27 18.26 6.13 5.98
N ASP A 28 18.67 4.89 5.74
CA ASP A 28 19.72 4.24 6.50
C ASP A 28 21.07 4.91 6.22
N LEU A 29 21.54 5.69 7.19
CA LEU A 29 22.83 6.39 7.07
C LEU A 29 24.01 5.43 7.16
N GLY A 30 23.89 4.30 7.85
CA GLY A 30 24.94 3.28 7.91
C GLY A 30 25.19 2.69 6.52
N ALA A 31 24.12 2.31 5.82
CA ALA A 31 24.18 1.86 4.43
C ALA A 31 24.66 2.97 3.47
N ALA A 32 24.26 4.23 3.71
CA ALA A 32 24.73 5.36 2.92
C ALA A 32 26.23 5.65 3.09
N VAL A 33 26.78 5.44 4.29
CA VAL A 33 28.23 5.51 4.54
C VAL A 33 28.96 4.37 3.83
N ALA A 34 28.46 3.14 3.95
CA ALA A 34 29.05 1.96 3.32
C ALA A 34 29.08 2.07 1.78
N SER A 35 28.07 2.71 1.18
CA SER A 35 27.99 2.96 -0.27
C SER A 35 28.69 4.25 -0.73
N GLY A 36 29.35 4.99 0.17
CA GLY A 36 30.09 6.22 -0.15
C GLY A 36 29.23 7.45 -0.42
N HIS A 37 27.90 7.35 -0.27
CA HIS A 37 26.96 8.47 -0.44
C HIS A 37 26.86 9.37 0.79
N PHE A 38 27.45 8.97 1.92
CA PHE A 38 27.46 9.76 3.14
C PHE A 38 28.83 9.75 3.82
N ARG A 39 29.19 10.90 4.38
CA ARG A 39 30.48 11.10 5.04
C ARG A 39 30.53 10.37 6.39
N GLN A 40 31.51 9.49 6.54
CA GLN A 40 31.70 8.69 7.76
C GLN A 40 31.98 9.57 9.00
N ASP A 41 32.77 10.63 8.86
CA ASP A 41 33.09 11.54 9.96
C ASP A 41 31.87 12.33 10.47
N LEU A 42 30.95 12.67 9.56
CA LEU A 42 29.69 13.32 9.93
C LEU A 42 28.71 12.33 10.56
N TYR A 43 28.65 11.08 10.06
CA TYR A 43 27.80 10.03 10.61
C TYR A 43 28.06 9.79 12.09
N TYR A 44 29.33 9.59 12.49
CA TYR A 44 29.65 9.36 13.90
C TYR A 44 29.44 10.58 14.81
N ARG A 45 29.42 11.80 14.24
CA ARG A 45 29.12 13.02 14.99
C ARG A 45 27.62 13.26 15.17
N LEU A 46 26.80 12.75 14.25
CA LEU A 46 25.34 12.85 14.33
C LEU A 46 24.74 11.66 15.09
N ASN A 47 25.21 10.44 14.83
CA ASN A 47 24.65 9.22 15.41
C ASN A 47 25.25 8.89 16.78
N VAL A 48 25.04 9.79 17.75
CA VAL A 48 25.47 9.59 19.14
C VAL A 48 24.39 8.86 19.94
N ILE A 49 23.14 9.31 19.78
CA ILE A 49 21.95 8.68 20.37
C ILE A 49 20.96 8.49 19.23
N GLU A 50 20.75 7.24 18.85
CA GLU A 50 19.77 6.87 17.83
C GLU A 50 18.41 6.63 18.47
N ILE A 51 17.37 7.27 17.93
CA ILE A 51 15.98 7.01 18.32
C ILE A 51 15.27 6.45 17.10
N HIS A 52 14.96 5.16 17.15
CA HIS A 52 14.15 4.52 16.13
C HIS A 52 12.68 4.90 16.32
N VAL A 53 12.04 5.45 15.28
CA VAL A 53 10.61 5.73 15.28
C VAL A 53 9.91 4.59 14.52
N PRO A 54 9.24 3.65 15.23
CA PRO A 54 8.61 2.52 14.56
C PRO A 54 7.51 2.99 13.62
N ALA A 55 7.24 2.21 12.59
CA ALA A 55 6.13 2.49 11.68
C ALA A 55 4.79 2.30 12.41
N LEU A 56 3.71 2.93 11.92
CA LEU A 56 2.40 2.82 12.56
C LEU A 56 1.91 1.36 12.61
N ARG A 57 2.24 0.55 11.60
CA ARG A 57 1.94 -0.89 11.55
C ARG A 57 2.57 -1.71 12.68
N GLU A 58 3.66 -1.23 13.29
CA GLU A 58 4.38 -1.89 14.39
C GLU A 58 3.83 -1.47 15.77
N ARG A 59 2.98 -0.44 15.83
CA ARG A 59 2.34 0.07 17.05
C ARG A 59 0.85 0.29 16.85
N ARG A 60 0.13 -0.77 16.49
CA ARG A 60 -1.32 -0.68 16.19
C ARG A 60 -2.16 -0.45 17.44
N GLU A 61 -1.66 -0.76 18.64
CA GLU A 61 -2.33 -0.46 19.91
C GLU A 61 -2.55 1.06 20.10
N ASP A 62 -1.63 1.89 19.64
CA ASP A 62 -1.69 3.36 19.78
C ASP A 62 -2.70 4.00 18.82
N LEU A 63 -3.20 3.23 17.83
CA LEU A 63 -3.99 3.76 16.73
C LEU A 63 -5.26 4.44 17.21
N ALA A 64 -5.95 3.88 18.21
CA ALA A 64 -7.16 4.48 18.76
C ALA A 64 -6.92 5.87 19.36
N LEU A 65 -5.85 5.99 20.16
CA LEU A 65 -5.46 7.24 20.81
C LEU A 65 -5.00 8.27 19.77
N LEU A 66 -4.18 7.84 18.79
CA LEU A 66 -3.74 8.69 17.68
C LEU A 66 -4.92 9.21 16.86
N CYS A 67 -5.91 8.37 16.55
CA CYS A 67 -7.07 8.82 15.79
C CYS A 67 -7.86 9.89 16.55
N HIS A 68 -8.07 9.70 17.85
CA HIS A 68 -8.79 10.66 18.68
C HIS A 68 -8.08 12.01 18.73
N ASP A 69 -6.77 12.03 19.02
CA ASP A 69 -5.98 13.25 19.08
C ASP A 69 -5.89 13.97 17.73
N LEU A 70 -5.67 13.21 16.64
CA LEU A 70 -5.59 13.77 15.29
C LEU A 70 -6.94 14.35 14.86
N LEU A 71 -8.05 13.63 15.05
CA LEU A 71 -9.39 14.16 14.75
C LEU A 71 -9.70 15.41 15.58
N GLY A 72 -9.35 15.41 16.86
CA GLY A 72 -9.52 16.58 17.73
C GLY A 72 -8.73 17.79 17.24
N ARG A 73 -7.53 17.59 16.68
CA ARG A 73 -6.75 18.68 16.05
C ARG A 73 -7.40 19.14 14.74
N ILE A 74 -7.71 18.21 13.84
CA ILE A 74 -8.28 18.49 12.52
C ILE A 74 -9.60 19.27 12.65
N CYS A 75 -10.52 18.81 13.51
CA CYS A 75 -11.82 19.44 13.67
C CYS A 75 -11.71 20.83 14.30
N ARG A 76 -10.76 21.04 15.23
CA ARG A 76 -10.47 22.39 15.77
C ARG A 76 -9.98 23.35 14.69
N GLU A 77 -9.10 22.90 13.81
CA GLU A 77 -8.60 23.70 12.69
C GLU A 77 -9.70 23.99 11.66
N SER A 78 -10.64 23.07 11.46
CA SER A 78 -11.79 23.23 10.55
C SER A 78 -13.02 23.90 11.17
N GLY A 79 -13.03 24.17 12.49
CA GLY A 79 -14.18 24.74 13.20
C GLY A 79 -15.39 23.79 13.29
N LEU A 80 -15.16 22.47 13.19
CA LEU A 80 -16.19 21.43 13.23
C LEU A 80 -16.22 20.73 14.61
N PRO A 81 -17.37 20.15 15.00
CA PRO A 81 -17.41 19.25 16.15
C PRO A 81 -16.60 17.98 15.87
N VAL A 82 -15.94 17.44 16.90
CA VAL A 82 -15.20 16.18 16.78
C VAL A 82 -16.20 15.02 16.66
N PRO A 83 -16.16 14.24 15.57
CA PRO A 83 -17.03 13.07 15.43
C PRO A 83 -16.58 11.92 16.35
N ASP A 84 -17.53 11.13 16.82
CA ASP A 84 -17.22 9.90 17.54
C ASP A 84 -16.71 8.84 16.56
N ILE A 85 -15.61 8.19 16.93
CA ILE A 85 -15.08 7.06 16.17
C ILE A 85 -15.85 5.81 16.58
N SER A 86 -16.73 5.32 15.71
CA SER A 86 -17.43 4.08 15.96
C SER A 86 -16.47 2.88 15.95
N GLY A 87 -16.77 1.84 16.77
CA GLY A 87 -15.97 0.61 16.83
C GLY A 87 -15.70 -0.04 15.45
N PRO A 88 -16.68 -0.12 14.54
CA PRO A 88 -16.47 -0.63 13.18
C PRO A 88 -15.45 0.19 12.36
N VAL A 89 -15.44 1.51 12.50
CA VAL A 89 -14.48 2.41 11.83
C VAL A 89 -13.08 2.15 12.36
N LEU A 90 -12.93 2.03 13.68
CA LEU A 90 -11.65 1.72 14.32
C LEU A 90 -11.13 0.34 13.88
N ALA A 91 -12.00 -0.67 13.83
CA ALA A 91 -11.62 -2.02 13.35
C ALA A 91 -11.15 -2.00 11.89
N ARG A 92 -11.79 -1.20 11.03
CA ARG A 92 -11.33 -1.00 9.63
C ARG A 92 -9.97 -0.34 9.55
N LEU A 93 -9.71 0.67 10.38
CA LEU A 93 -8.37 1.28 10.46
C LEU A 93 -7.34 0.27 10.94
N GLN A 94 -7.65 -0.51 11.97
CA GLN A 94 -6.75 -1.55 12.50
C GLN A 94 -6.42 -2.63 11.47
N ALA A 95 -7.35 -2.95 10.56
CA ALA A 95 -7.13 -3.91 9.48
C ALA A 95 -6.35 -3.31 8.29
N HIS A 96 -6.24 -1.99 8.20
CA HIS A 96 -5.54 -1.32 7.10
C HIS A 96 -4.02 -1.60 7.15
N PRO A 97 -3.36 -1.86 6.00
CA PRO A 97 -1.94 -2.21 5.99
C PRO A 97 -1.01 -1.07 6.44
N PHE A 98 -1.42 0.19 6.24
CA PHE A 98 -0.61 1.40 6.44
C PHE A 98 0.79 1.26 5.84
N ASN A 99 0.88 1.48 4.53
CA ASN A 99 2.16 1.47 3.82
C ASN A 99 2.99 2.73 4.15
N GLY A 100 2.34 3.78 4.63
CA GLY A 100 2.94 5.01 5.13
C GLY A 100 3.03 5.10 6.66
N ASN A 101 3.58 6.21 7.13
CA ASN A 101 3.61 6.58 8.55
C ASN A 101 2.26 7.20 9.00
N VAL A 102 2.22 7.77 10.20
CA VAL A 102 1.07 8.51 10.77
C VAL A 102 0.46 9.56 9.83
N ARG A 103 1.23 10.10 8.87
CA ARG A 103 0.71 11.01 7.84
C ARG A 103 -0.38 10.41 6.95
N GLU A 104 -0.28 9.10 6.66
CA GLU A 104 -1.32 8.41 5.88
C GLU A 104 -2.64 8.40 6.66
N LEU A 105 -2.57 8.06 7.95
CA LEU A 105 -3.72 8.12 8.86
C LEU A 105 -4.28 9.56 8.95
N GLU A 106 -3.43 10.55 9.17
CA GLU A 106 -3.83 11.97 9.24
C GLU A 106 -4.58 12.42 7.97
N ASN A 107 -4.07 12.07 6.78
CA ASN A 107 -4.73 12.39 5.51
C ASN A 107 -6.08 11.67 5.35
N MET A 108 -6.18 10.42 5.78
CA MET A 108 -7.45 9.68 5.77
C MET A 108 -8.49 10.37 6.67
N LEU A 109 -8.08 10.78 7.88
CA LEU A 109 -8.95 11.48 8.82
C LEU A 109 -9.36 12.86 8.30
N HIS A 110 -8.42 13.63 7.73
CA HIS A 110 -8.74 14.91 7.09
C HIS A 110 -9.79 14.77 5.99
N ARG A 111 -9.65 13.77 5.10
CA ARG A 111 -10.64 13.51 4.05
C ARG A 111 -11.98 13.10 4.63
N ALA A 112 -11.99 12.23 5.63
CA ALA A 112 -13.23 11.80 6.27
C ALA A 112 -13.98 12.97 6.92
N VAL A 113 -13.26 13.94 7.52
CA VAL A 113 -13.87 15.17 8.07
C VAL A 113 -14.34 16.11 6.96
N ALA A 114 -13.59 16.25 5.87
CA ALA A 114 -13.95 17.14 4.77
C ALA A 114 -15.15 16.63 3.93
N LEU A 115 -15.30 15.32 3.80
CA LEU A 115 -16.38 14.67 3.03
C LEU A 115 -17.58 14.25 3.88
N GLY A 116 -17.41 14.18 5.20
CA GLY A 116 -18.46 13.72 6.12
C GLY A 116 -19.56 14.75 6.28
N GLU A 117 -20.68 14.56 5.57
CA GLU A 117 -21.94 15.22 5.87
C GLU A 117 -22.56 14.56 7.10
N ASN A 118 -22.28 15.10 8.30
CA ASN A 118 -22.77 14.66 9.62
C ASN A 118 -22.01 13.48 10.24
N THR A 119 -21.05 13.80 11.11
CA THR A 119 -20.56 13.04 12.29
C THR A 119 -20.10 11.58 12.11
N GLU A 120 -20.32 10.94 10.97
CA GLU A 120 -19.89 9.58 10.67
C GLU A 120 -18.67 9.62 9.75
N LEU A 121 -17.55 9.08 10.24
CA LEU A 121 -16.29 8.99 9.52
C LEU A 121 -16.40 7.93 8.41
N HIS A 122 -16.75 8.37 7.21
CA HIS A 122 -16.61 7.54 6.01
C HIS A 122 -15.13 7.46 5.62
N LEU A 123 -14.49 6.38 6.08
CA LEU A 123 -13.19 5.99 5.57
C LEU A 123 -13.39 5.47 4.15
N GLU A 124 -13.25 6.35 3.17
CA GLU A 124 -12.95 5.92 1.81
C GLU A 124 -11.60 5.22 1.86
N THR A 125 -11.63 3.90 1.71
CA THR A 125 -10.41 3.14 1.45
C THR A 125 -9.88 3.70 0.13
N PRO A 126 -8.67 4.27 0.08
CA PRO A 126 -8.07 4.55 -1.22
C PRO A 126 -8.13 3.24 -2.02
N PRO A 127 -8.41 3.27 -3.34
CA PRO A 127 -8.38 2.04 -4.13
C PRO A 127 -7.05 1.39 -3.82
N ALA A 128 -7.10 0.17 -3.28
CA ALA A 128 -5.91 -0.57 -2.88
C ALA A 128 -4.94 -0.42 -4.06
N GLN A 129 -3.73 0.10 -3.81
CA GLN A 129 -2.71 0.10 -4.84
C GLN A 129 -2.60 -1.36 -5.26
N GLU A 130 -3.14 -1.69 -6.44
CA GLU A 130 -3.12 -3.04 -6.96
C GLU A 130 -1.65 -3.39 -7.08
N VAL A 131 -1.17 -4.19 -6.12
CA VAL A 131 0.20 -4.67 -6.14
C VAL A 131 0.25 -5.62 -7.32
N VAL A 132 0.73 -5.12 -8.46
CA VAL A 132 0.96 -5.93 -9.64
C VAL A 132 2.12 -6.87 -9.31
N VAL A 133 1.77 -8.08 -8.88
CA VAL A 133 2.74 -9.16 -8.70
C VAL A 133 3.25 -9.53 -10.08
N ILE A 134 4.52 -9.27 -10.36
CA ILE A 134 5.17 -9.64 -11.61
C ILE A 134 5.49 -11.15 -11.51
N PRO A 135 4.84 -12.03 -12.29
CA PRO A 135 5.14 -13.45 -12.27
C PRO A 135 6.48 -13.73 -12.96
N ASP A 136 7.18 -14.79 -12.51
CA ASP A 136 8.44 -15.24 -13.12
C ASP A 136 8.27 -15.65 -14.60
N ASN A 137 7.09 -16.17 -14.95
CA ASN A 137 6.68 -16.44 -16.32
C ASN A 137 5.26 -15.91 -16.57
N LEU A 138 5.15 -14.89 -17.41
CA LEU A 138 3.87 -14.26 -17.77
C LEU A 138 2.94 -15.24 -18.49
N GLN A 139 3.48 -16.13 -19.33
CA GLN A 139 2.67 -17.06 -20.13
C GLN A 139 1.95 -18.06 -19.22
N ASP A 140 2.66 -18.68 -18.27
CA ASP A 140 2.10 -19.65 -17.33
C ASP A 140 1.03 -19.00 -16.43
N PHE A 141 1.27 -17.75 -16.01
CA PHE A 141 0.31 -16.99 -15.22
C PHE A 141 -0.99 -16.71 -15.98
N LEU A 142 -0.88 -16.26 -17.24
CA LEU A 142 -2.04 -16.01 -18.10
C LEU A 142 -2.81 -17.30 -18.40
N ASP A 143 -2.11 -18.39 -18.69
CA ASP A 143 -2.72 -19.70 -18.95
C ASP A 143 -3.44 -20.23 -17.70
N GLY A 144 -2.88 -20.02 -16.50
CA GLY A 144 -3.53 -20.36 -15.23
C GLY A 144 -4.79 -19.54 -14.97
N GLN A 145 -4.75 -18.23 -15.20
CA GLN A 145 -5.94 -17.37 -15.08
C GLN A 145 -7.01 -17.75 -16.11
N GLU A 146 -6.60 -17.99 -17.36
CA GLU A 146 -7.49 -18.41 -18.43
C GLU A 146 -8.17 -19.74 -18.10
N ARG A 147 -7.41 -20.73 -17.60
CA ARG A 147 -7.94 -22.02 -17.13
C ARG A 147 -8.99 -21.85 -16.04
N ASN A 148 -8.72 -20.99 -15.06
CA ASN A 148 -9.64 -20.75 -13.93
C ASN A 148 -10.95 -20.13 -14.41
N ILE A 149 -10.88 -19.12 -15.30
CA ILE A 149 -12.06 -18.46 -15.87
C ILE A 149 -12.89 -19.47 -16.67
N LEU A 150 -12.26 -20.22 -17.57
CA LEU A 150 -12.94 -21.21 -18.41
C LEU A 150 -13.60 -22.30 -17.57
N THR A 151 -12.91 -22.82 -16.56
CA THR A 151 -13.45 -23.86 -15.66
C THR A 151 -14.66 -23.35 -14.90
N LYS A 152 -14.61 -22.13 -14.35
CA LYS A 152 -15.71 -21.53 -13.61
C LYS A 152 -16.94 -21.31 -14.49
N VAL A 153 -16.76 -20.76 -15.69
CA VAL A 153 -17.85 -20.53 -16.64
C VAL A 153 -18.45 -21.85 -17.14
N LEU A 154 -17.63 -22.87 -17.38
CA LEU A 154 -18.11 -24.21 -17.73
C LEU A 154 -18.95 -24.80 -16.59
N GLN A 155 -18.51 -24.70 -15.34
CA GLN A 155 -19.30 -25.18 -14.19
C GLN A 155 -20.64 -24.45 -14.06
N GLU A 156 -20.65 -23.11 -14.17
CA GLU A 156 -21.86 -22.30 -14.09
C GLU A 156 -22.87 -22.59 -15.22
N THR A 157 -22.39 -23.07 -16.37
CA THR A 157 -23.22 -23.40 -17.54
C THR A 157 -23.51 -24.89 -17.67
N GLY A 158 -23.18 -25.70 -16.65
CA GLY A 158 -23.38 -27.15 -16.68
C GLY A 158 -22.57 -27.85 -17.79
N PHE A 159 -21.37 -27.34 -18.08
CA PHE A 159 -20.46 -27.77 -19.15
C PHE A 159 -21.01 -27.62 -20.57
N ASN A 160 -22.03 -26.77 -20.78
CA ASN A 160 -22.49 -26.41 -22.11
C ASN A 160 -21.50 -25.43 -22.78
N ARG A 161 -20.66 -25.97 -23.67
CA ARG A 161 -19.58 -25.22 -24.36
C ARG A 161 -20.10 -24.05 -25.21
N THR A 162 -21.29 -24.17 -25.80
CA THR A 162 -21.90 -23.10 -26.63
C THR A 162 -22.39 -21.96 -25.75
N ALA A 163 -23.04 -22.27 -24.62
CA ALA A 163 -23.49 -21.27 -23.66
C ALA A 163 -22.30 -20.57 -22.95
N ALA A 164 -21.27 -21.33 -22.61
CA ALA A 164 -20.04 -20.78 -22.02
C ALA A 164 -19.30 -19.85 -23.00
N ALA A 165 -19.19 -20.22 -24.28
CA ALA A 165 -18.59 -19.39 -25.31
C ALA A 165 -19.34 -18.08 -25.51
N ALA A 166 -20.68 -18.13 -25.56
CA ALA A 166 -21.53 -16.94 -25.63
C ALA A 166 -21.35 -16.03 -24.41
N LYS A 167 -21.27 -16.59 -23.20
CA LYS A 167 -21.05 -15.85 -21.95
C LYS A 167 -19.68 -15.16 -21.89
N LEU A 168 -18.66 -15.77 -22.49
CA LEU A 168 -17.30 -15.22 -22.58
C LEU A 168 -17.07 -14.34 -23.81
N GLY A 169 -18.07 -14.19 -24.69
CA GLY A 169 -17.97 -13.39 -25.91
C GLY A 169 -16.98 -13.95 -26.95
N ILE A 170 -16.70 -15.25 -26.91
CA ILE A 170 -15.79 -15.92 -27.86
C ILE A 170 -16.54 -16.91 -28.74
N SER A 171 -15.96 -17.27 -29.89
CA SER A 171 -16.55 -18.29 -30.74
C SER A 171 -16.46 -19.69 -30.13
N LEU A 172 -17.38 -20.58 -30.48
CA LEU A 172 -17.34 -21.99 -30.07
C LEU A 172 -16.04 -22.70 -30.50
N ARG A 173 -15.44 -22.29 -31.63
CA ARG A 173 -14.15 -22.81 -32.10
C ARG A 173 -13.01 -22.38 -31.17
N GLN A 174 -12.97 -21.12 -30.76
CA GLN A 174 -11.98 -20.60 -29.80
C GLN A 174 -12.14 -21.25 -28.43
N MET A 175 -13.38 -21.46 -27.97
CA MET A 175 -13.67 -22.17 -26.72
C MET A 175 -13.09 -23.59 -26.74
N ARG A 176 -13.36 -24.36 -27.81
CA ARG A 176 -12.84 -25.73 -27.97
C ARG A 176 -11.31 -25.77 -27.98
N TYR A 177 -10.68 -24.87 -28.74
CA TYR A 177 -9.23 -24.79 -28.81
C TYR A 177 -8.60 -24.49 -27.44
N ARG A 178 -9.16 -23.54 -26.68
CA ARG A 178 -8.64 -23.16 -25.35
C ARG A 178 -8.81 -24.27 -24.32
N ILE A 179 -9.93 -25.01 -24.34
CA ILE A 179 -10.16 -26.19 -23.49
C ILE A 179 -9.09 -27.27 -23.75
N ALA A 180 -8.83 -27.57 -25.03
CA ALA A 180 -7.84 -28.57 -25.42
C ALA A 180 -6.42 -28.12 -25.08
N ARG A 181 -6.06 -26.88 -25.42
CA ARG A 181 -4.73 -26.31 -25.15
C ARG A 181 -4.40 -26.28 -23.65
N LEU A 182 -5.38 -25.95 -22.81
CA LEU A 182 -5.21 -25.81 -21.36
C LEU A 182 -5.51 -27.10 -20.58
N ASN A 183 -5.79 -28.22 -21.26
CA ASN A 183 -6.12 -29.52 -20.67
C ASN A 183 -7.23 -29.44 -19.60
N ILE A 184 -8.32 -28.74 -19.91
CA ILE A 184 -9.46 -28.59 -18.99
C ILE A 184 -10.33 -29.85 -19.03
N VAL A 185 -10.45 -30.54 -17.91
CA VAL A 185 -11.27 -31.76 -17.80
C VAL A 185 -12.75 -31.40 -17.80
N THR A 186 -13.50 -31.89 -18.79
CA THR A 186 -14.96 -31.78 -18.83
C THR A 186 -15.61 -33.14 -18.57
N PRO A 187 -16.65 -33.26 -17.72
CA PRO A 187 -17.30 -34.55 -17.39
C PRO A 187 -17.94 -35.26 -18.58
N ASN A 188 -18.36 -34.52 -19.59
CA ASN A 188 -18.81 -35.07 -20.87
C ASN A 188 -17.57 -35.28 -21.74
N GLY A 189 -17.09 -36.52 -21.77
CA GLY A 189 -15.86 -36.93 -22.44
C GLY A 189 -15.85 -36.64 -23.95
N ASP A 190 -14.65 -36.38 -24.44
CA ASP A 190 -14.15 -36.55 -25.80
C ASP A 190 -15.17 -36.69 -26.94
N ASP A 191 -15.53 -35.54 -27.54
CA ASP A 191 -15.71 -35.48 -29.00
C ASP A 191 -14.37 -35.06 -29.61
N ALA A 192 -13.41 -35.97 -29.52
CA ALA A 192 -12.24 -36.00 -30.39
C ALA A 192 -12.60 -36.86 -31.61
N SER A 193 -13.43 -36.32 -32.51
CA SER A 193 -13.57 -36.77 -33.90
C SER A 193 -14.67 -35.95 -34.59
N ASP A 194 -14.30 -34.87 -35.30
CA ASP A 194 -14.60 -34.82 -36.73
C ASP A 194 -13.99 -33.61 -37.44
N GLU A 195 -13.61 -33.89 -38.69
CA GLU A 195 -13.30 -33.01 -39.82
C GLU A 195 -11.88 -32.40 -39.95
N SER A 196 -11.16 -33.04 -40.88
CA SER A 196 -10.08 -32.56 -41.75
C SER A 196 -10.32 -31.19 -42.39
#